data_AF-A0A349J8H0-F1
#
_entry.id   AF-A0A349J8H0-F1
#
_cell.length_a   1.000
_cell.length_b   1.000
_cell.length_c   1.000
_cell.angle_alpha   90.00
_cell.angle_beta   90.00
_cell.angle_gamma   90.00
#
_symmetry.space_group_name_H-M   'P 1'
#
loop_
_entity.id
_entity.type
_entity.pdbx_description
1 polymer ?
#
loop_
_entity_poly.entity_id
_entity_poly.type
_entity_poly.pdbx_seq_one_letter_code
_entity_poly.pdbx_strand_id
1 'polypeptide(L)'
;MRLLSVLLLIACAGLLHAVQLQDLDLVSPITGQRFVTVATASQGGMAPGPADMGTDVDGCRHSSGPCEYDFYIAVDPHSYFAALSSEWEARDGKFIGEVSPATIEWLRKEYTSEREIDWNRAYQYALQIARSTGQQPPDRKTFAIPQNSVPLEKRYRLALASYEHRGARRAVLAKIALTGAWSIRCRVQMPVSHQSLAGGFEEVNDRIARQIKDGEAFDLAKWTKAYRTIVDDDGLTREGYTVASMALFGFLMREGDLQGCQELITKAGERLGRDDKPDVLRGLVRDRKRMLEEHNKLLGVAAENFVGALRNEEFVRTRIPEVLLVVGEAYRRLGFTDRAIDWFTALGRLPETQPASREALRFEGKMRALPADKPYHVQLGWIADEQRQRLQRTGSANAGEMTGPDRAVLIAIVNEGLGTAAFNAPGWKPASGATQTDCAIVLDQVGKGVLEHAFRLGGWPKNLGELWEREIVRDRNRVNRFHCPVTGQKLLYSEPPGDVSSIAASTVLVATSAPIDTAQGPRYGAFCANARVMWLAQAPVIGQPLPAQP
;
A
#
# COMPACT_ATOMS: atom_id res chain seq x y z
N MET A 1 -3.62 3.37 -40.08
CA MET A 1 -3.80 3.06 -38.65
C MET A 1 -2.50 3.28 -37.87
N ARG A 2 -2.02 4.53 -37.76
CA ARG A 2 -0.74 4.91 -37.13
C ARG A 2 -0.90 6.04 -36.09
N LEU A 3 -2.01 6.06 -35.37
CA LEU A 3 -2.34 7.15 -34.43
C LEU A 3 -2.85 6.68 -33.06
N LEU A 4 -2.84 5.38 -32.76
CA LEU A 4 -3.28 4.85 -31.46
C LEU A 4 -2.16 4.50 -30.47
N SER A 5 -0.89 4.53 -30.91
CA SER A 5 0.25 4.08 -30.10
C SER A 5 0.93 5.18 -29.26
N VAL A 6 0.44 6.43 -29.35
CA VAL A 6 0.99 7.57 -28.61
C VAL A 6 0.17 7.88 -27.34
N LEU A 7 -1.06 7.36 -27.22
CA LEU A 7 -1.93 7.60 -26.06
C LEU A 7 -1.65 6.70 -24.85
N LEU A 8 -0.91 5.59 -25.01
CA LEU A 8 -0.58 4.71 -23.87
C LEU A 8 0.69 5.11 -23.12
N LEU A 9 1.55 5.94 -23.71
CA LEU A 9 2.73 6.51 -23.03
C LEU A 9 2.36 7.70 -22.12
N ILE A 10 1.21 8.33 -22.35
CA ILE A 10 0.64 9.39 -21.48
C ILE A 10 -0.17 8.78 -20.31
N ALA A 11 -0.56 7.52 -20.39
CA ALA A 11 -1.24 6.82 -19.29
C ALA A 11 -0.28 6.24 -18.23
N CYS A 12 1.01 6.12 -18.54
CA CYS A 12 2.05 5.72 -17.58
C CYS A 12 3.08 6.84 -17.27
N ALA A 13 3.17 7.88 -18.11
CA ALA A 13 3.66 9.20 -17.72
C ALA A 13 2.44 10.02 -17.29
N GLY A 14 1.91 9.73 -16.10
CA GLY A 14 0.77 10.47 -15.56
C GLY A 14 1.03 11.96 -15.67
N LEU A 15 0.17 12.65 -16.42
CA LEU A 15 0.07 14.10 -16.47
C LEU A 15 0.38 14.69 -15.09
N LEU A 16 1.18 15.75 -15.08
CA LEU A 16 1.56 16.54 -13.92
C LEU A 16 0.32 17.13 -13.24
N HIS A 17 -0.38 16.30 -12.46
CA HIS A 17 -1.53 16.73 -11.70
C HIS A 17 -1.03 17.24 -10.36
N ALA A 18 -1.32 18.51 -10.06
CA ALA A 18 -1.32 18.96 -8.68
C ALA A 18 -2.28 18.06 -7.90
N VAL A 19 -1.84 17.57 -6.74
CA VAL A 19 -2.73 16.87 -5.80
C VAL A 19 -3.79 17.88 -5.37
N GLN A 20 -4.99 17.77 -5.93
CA GLN A 20 -6.11 18.59 -5.49
C GLN A 20 -6.57 18.05 -4.14
N LEU A 21 -6.52 18.90 -3.12
CA LEU A 21 -6.99 18.58 -1.79
C LEU A 21 -8.39 19.16 -1.62
N GLN A 22 -9.28 18.41 -0.98
CA GLN A 22 -10.64 18.83 -0.66
C GLN A 22 -10.92 18.61 0.82
N ASP A 23 -11.62 19.56 1.43
CA ASP A 23 -12.18 19.37 2.76
C ASP A 23 -13.36 18.40 2.67
N LEU A 24 -13.40 17.44 3.59
CA LEU A 24 -14.49 16.49 3.77
C LEU A 24 -15.08 16.64 5.17
N ASP A 25 -16.40 16.81 5.21
CA ASP A 25 -17.20 16.71 6.44
C ASP A 25 -17.58 15.24 6.66
N LEU A 26 -16.95 14.58 7.61
CA LEU A 26 -17.11 13.16 7.90
C LEU A 26 -17.95 12.90 9.14
N VAL A 27 -18.54 11.71 9.21
CA VAL A 27 -19.28 11.21 10.36
C VAL A 27 -18.54 10.01 10.96
N SER A 28 -18.28 10.07 12.26
CA SER A 28 -17.69 8.97 13.03
C SER A 28 -18.61 7.74 12.98
N PRO A 29 -18.14 6.57 12.51
CA PRO A 29 -18.93 5.33 12.57
C PRO A 29 -19.04 4.77 13.99
N ILE A 30 -18.28 5.31 14.95
CA ILE A 30 -18.22 4.84 16.34
C ILE A 30 -19.11 5.67 17.27
N THR A 31 -19.12 6.98 17.06
CA THR A 31 -19.78 7.95 17.96
C THR A 31 -20.91 8.73 17.29
N GLY A 32 -20.99 8.73 15.95
CA GLY A 32 -21.93 9.56 15.18
C GLY A 32 -21.58 11.05 15.14
N GLN A 33 -20.48 11.47 15.78
CA GLN A 33 -20.04 12.86 15.78
C GLN A 33 -19.41 13.26 14.45
N ARG A 34 -19.60 14.51 14.05
CA ARG A 34 -19.03 15.07 12.81
C ARG A 34 -17.62 15.59 13.05
N PHE A 35 -16.75 15.39 12.06
CA PHE A 35 -15.38 15.92 12.06
C PHE A 35 -14.93 16.26 10.64
N VAL A 36 -13.96 17.17 10.52
CA VAL A 36 -13.44 17.62 9.21
C VAL A 36 -12.08 16.99 8.94
N THR A 37 -11.85 16.57 7.71
CA THR A 37 -10.54 16.14 7.22
C THR A 37 -10.23 16.75 5.86
N VAL A 38 -8.96 16.72 5.47
CA VAL A 38 -8.51 17.02 4.11
C VAL A 38 -8.20 15.70 3.42
N ALA A 39 -8.75 15.48 2.24
CA ALA A 39 -8.52 14.29 1.44
C ALA A 39 -8.07 14.65 0.01
N THR A 40 -7.47 13.69 -0.67
CA THR A 40 -7.18 13.83 -2.10
C THR A 40 -8.48 13.79 -2.91
N ALA A 41 -8.67 14.76 -3.79
CA ALA A 41 -9.80 14.81 -4.70
C ALA A 41 -9.58 13.83 -5.86
N SER A 42 -10.67 13.26 -6.36
CA SER A 42 -10.69 12.32 -7.48
C SER A 42 -10.57 12.98 -8.85
N GLN A 43 -10.59 14.32 -8.94
CA GLN A 43 -10.40 15.08 -10.17
C GLN A 43 -9.10 15.88 -10.11
N GLY A 44 -8.28 15.76 -11.16
CA GLY A 44 -7.03 16.49 -11.30
C GLY A 44 -7.27 17.93 -11.77
N GLY A 45 -6.80 18.90 -11.00
CA GLY A 45 -6.76 20.30 -11.43
C GLY A 45 -5.57 20.58 -12.36
N MET A 46 -5.74 21.55 -13.28
CA MET A 46 -4.68 22.02 -14.20
C MET A 46 -3.74 23.09 -13.60
N ALA A 47 -3.71 23.24 -12.27
CA ALA A 47 -2.80 24.20 -11.64
C ALA A 47 -1.34 23.69 -11.75
N PRO A 48 -0.34 24.57 -11.94
CA PRO A 48 1.06 24.18 -11.86
C PRO A 48 1.33 23.60 -10.47
N GLY A 49 1.58 22.28 -10.43
CA GLY A 49 1.89 21.56 -9.21
C GLY A 49 3.29 21.87 -8.68
N PRO A 50 3.61 21.42 -7.45
CA PRO A 50 4.99 21.45 -6.95
C PRO A 50 5.96 20.79 -7.94
N ALA A 51 7.24 21.17 -7.87
CA ALA A 51 8.27 20.65 -8.76
C ALA A 51 8.35 19.12 -8.64
N ASP A 52 8.32 18.43 -9.79
CA ASP A 52 8.42 16.98 -9.85
C ASP A 52 9.84 16.54 -9.48
N MET A 53 9.95 15.67 -8.48
CA MET A 53 11.23 15.11 -8.01
C MET A 53 11.38 13.64 -8.43
N GLY A 54 10.52 13.15 -9.31
CA GLY A 54 10.55 11.82 -9.88
C GLY A 54 9.96 10.74 -8.97
N THR A 55 10.07 9.51 -9.45
CA THR A 55 9.56 8.31 -8.78
C THR A 55 10.72 7.39 -8.41
N ASP A 56 10.72 6.89 -7.18
CA ASP A 56 11.69 5.89 -6.74
C ASP A 56 11.41 4.51 -7.38
N VAL A 57 12.38 3.60 -7.31
CA VAL A 57 12.29 2.25 -7.90
C VAL A 57 11.07 1.44 -7.40
N ASP A 58 10.67 1.63 -6.14
CA ASP A 58 9.50 0.97 -5.55
C ASP A 58 8.17 1.64 -5.92
N GLY A 59 8.18 2.72 -6.72
CA GLY A 59 6.98 3.41 -7.19
C GLY A 59 6.55 4.61 -6.33
N CYS A 60 7.28 4.94 -5.27
CA CYS A 60 6.99 6.12 -4.45
C CYS A 60 7.27 7.40 -5.22
N ARG A 61 6.25 8.25 -5.38
CA ARG A 61 6.37 9.52 -6.10
C ARG A 61 6.74 10.66 -5.16
N HIS A 62 7.65 11.52 -5.60
CA HIS A 62 8.09 12.69 -4.85
C HIS A 62 7.80 13.99 -5.58
N SER A 63 7.47 15.01 -4.82
CA SER A 63 7.38 16.39 -5.30
C SER A 63 7.94 17.32 -4.24
N SER A 64 8.22 18.57 -4.62
CA SER A 64 8.68 19.60 -3.69
C SER A 64 7.60 20.12 -2.73
N GLY A 65 6.37 19.59 -2.79
CA GLY A 65 5.20 20.07 -2.03
C GLY A 65 4.50 18.97 -1.23
N PRO A 66 3.28 19.26 -0.72
CA PRO A 66 2.51 18.29 0.05
C PRO A 66 2.32 16.98 -0.72
N CYS A 67 2.54 15.87 -0.03
CA CYS A 67 2.39 14.55 -0.60
C CYS A 67 0.95 14.04 -0.43
N GLU A 68 0.38 13.42 -1.47
CA GLU A 68 -0.93 12.78 -1.41
C GLU A 68 -1.04 11.74 -0.27
N TYR A 69 0.05 11.02 0.02
CA TYR A 69 0.09 10.00 1.06
C TYR A 69 -0.23 10.57 2.44
N ASP A 70 0.02 11.87 2.70
CA ASP A 70 -0.29 12.51 3.99
C ASP A 70 -1.81 12.61 4.24
N PHE A 71 -2.62 12.46 3.19
CA PHE A 71 -4.08 12.67 3.21
C PHE A 71 -4.89 11.40 2.89
N TYR A 72 -4.22 10.26 2.72
CA TYR A 72 -4.88 8.99 2.43
C TYR A 72 -5.58 8.37 3.62
N ILE A 73 -5.19 8.73 4.86
CA ILE A 73 -5.81 8.21 6.08
C ILE A 73 -6.56 9.32 6.79
N ALA A 74 -7.86 9.11 7.02
CA ALA A 74 -8.67 9.92 7.91
C ALA A 74 -8.76 9.21 9.27
N VAL A 75 -8.53 9.98 10.35
CA VAL A 75 -8.62 9.48 11.73
C VAL A 75 -9.79 10.15 12.41
N ASP A 76 -10.76 9.39 12.89
CA ASP A 76 -11.83 9.91 13.73
C ASP A 76 -11.24 10.44 15.05
N PRO A 77 -11.27 11.76 15.32
CA PRO A 77 -10.67 12.34 16.52
C PRO A 77 -11.42 11.95 17.82
N HIS A 78 -12.63 11.40 17.70
CA HIS A 78 -13.47 11.03 18.83
C HIS A 78 -13.22 9.59 19.31
N SER A 79 -12.73 8.71 18.45
CA SER A 79 -12.53 7.29 18.77
C SER A 79 -11.17 6.70 18.35
N TYR A 80 -10.40 7.43 17.55
CA TYR A 80 -9.19 6.94 16.86
C TYR A 80 -9.42 5.78 15.89
N PHE A 81 -10.67 5.53 15.49
CA PHE A 81 -10.95 4.77 14.28
C PHE A 81 -10.24 5.44 13.09
N ALA A 82 -9.50 4.66 12.30
CA ALA A 82 -8.80 5.18 11.14
C ALA A 82 -9.02 4.29 9.92
N ALA A 83 -9.23 4.91 8.77
CA ALA A 83 -9.44 4.21 7.50
C ALA A 83 -8.94 5.06 6.32
N LEU A 84 -9.02 4.51 5.10
CA LEU A 84 -8.66 5.26 3.91
C LEU A 84 -9.71 6.34 3.64
N SER A 85 -9.30 7.56 3.34
CA SER A 85 -10.22 8.69 3.08
C SER A 85 -11.25 8.38 1.97
N SER A 86 -10.92 7.48 1.04
CA SER A 86 -11.82 6.99 -0.01
C SER A 86 -12.91 6.02 0.46
N GLU A 87 -12.85 5.54 1.70
CA GLU A 87 -13.90 4.72 2.32
C GLU A 87 -15.02 5.55 2.97
N TRP A 88 -14.97 6.88 2.86
CA TRP A 88 -16.06 7.75 3.26
C TRP A 88 -16.79 8.30 2.03
N GLU A 89 -18.12 8.32 2.09
CA GLU A 89 -18.94 8.92 1.04
C GLU A 89 -18.77 10.43 1.02
N ALA A 90 -18.36 10.96 -0.13
CA ALA A 90 -18.23 12.41 -0.30
C ALA A 90 -19.56 13.17 -0.14
N ARG A 91 -20.71 12.49 -0.33
CA ARG A 91 -22.03 13.12 -0.29
C ARG A 91 -22.51 13.44 1.12
N ASP A 92 -22.41 12.47 2.03
CA ASP A 92 -22.98 12.58 3.39
C ASP A 92 -21.95 12.32 4.50
N GLY A 93 -20.69 12.06 4.13
CA GLY A 93 -19.60 11.87 5.06
C GLY A 93 -19.62 10.53 5.79
N LYS A 94 -20.52 9.60 5.44
CA LYS A 94 -20.61 8.31 6.14
C LYS A 94 -19.53 7.34 5.67
N PHE A 95 -19.08 6.53 6.61
CA PHE A 95 -18.21 5.41 6.31
C PHE A 95 -18.97 4.33 5.54
N ILE A 96 -18.44 3.90 4.39
CA ILE A 96 -19.09 2.95 3.47
C ILE A 96 -19.01 1.52 3.99
N GLY A 97 -17.96 1.21 4.78
CA GLY A 97 -17.75 -0.13 5.31
C GLY A 97 -18.64 -0.45 6.51
N GLU A 98 -18.76 -1.74 6.81
CA GLU A 98 -19.36 -2.19 8.06
C GLU A 98 -18.33 -2.14 9.19
N VAL A 99 -18.74 -1.65 10.36
CA VAL A 99 -17.95 -1.71 11.59
C VAL A 99 -18.67 -2.60 12.58
N SER A 100 -18.06 -3.76 12.89
CA SER A 100 -18.69 -4.75 13.77
C SER A 100 -18.85 -4.21 15.21
N PRO A 101 -19.83 -4.69 15.98
CA PRO A 101 -19.95 -4.36 17.40
C PRO A 101 -18.68 -4.66 18.21
N ALA A 102 -17.96 -5.73 17.86
CA ALA A 102 -16.69 -6.08 18.49
C ALA A 102 -15.60 -5.02 18.24
N THR A 103 -15.53 -4.48 17.02
CA THR A 103 -14.60 -3.40 16.66
C THR A 103 -14.93 -2.10 17.40
N ILE A 104 -16.22 -1.77 17.51
CA ILE A 104 -16.70 -0.59 18.26
C ILE A 104 -16.29 -0.68 19.74
N GLU A 105 -16.50 -1.85 20.35
CA GLU A 105 -16.17 -2.08 21.75
C GLU A 105 -14.66 -2.05 22.01
N TRP A 106 -13.86 -2.58 21.08
CA TRP A 106 -12.41 -2.50 21.13
C TRP A 106 -11.92 -1.04 21.11
N LEU A 107 -12.39 -0.21 20.16
CA LEU A 107 -11.96 1.19 20.05
C LEU A 107 -12.29 2.02 21.29
N ARG A 108 -13.44 1.75 21.93
CA ARG A 108 -13.85 2.41 23.18
C ARG A 108 -12.94 2.09 24.36
N LYS A 109 -12.16 0.99 24.29
CA LYS A 109 -11.25 0.55 25.35
C LYS A 109 -9.80 0.92 25.05
N GLU A 110 -9.33 0.62 23.84
CA GLU A 110 -7.90 0.62 23.51
C GLU A 110 -7.26 2.01 23.58
N TYR A 111 -7.90 3.02 22.99
CA TYR A 111 -7.25 4.32 22.76
C TYR A 111 -7.71 5.45 23.66
N THR A 112 -8.56 5.18 24.67
CA THR A 112 -9.16 6.23 25.49
C THR A 112 -8.12 7.12 26.17
N SER A 113 -7.14 6.52 26.85
CA SER A 113 -6.09 7.27 27.56
C SER A 113 -5.16 8.04 26.60
N GLU A 114 -4.74 7.39 25.50
CA GLU A 114 -3.86 8.02 24.50
C GLU A 114 -4.56 9.22 23.83
N ARG A 115 -5.84 9.04 23.49
CA ARG A 115 -6.67 10.08 22.88
C ARG A 115 -6.88 11.26 23.82
N GLU A 116 -7.12 11.03 25.10
CA GLU A 116 -7.30 12.09 26.08
C GLU A 116 -6.03 12.93 26.27
N ILE A 117 -4.86 12.30 26.29
CA ILE A 117 -3.57 13.00 26.38
C ILE A 117 -3.38 13.91 25.15
N ASP A 118 -3.61 13.38 23.96
CA ASP A 118 -3.45 14.12 22.71
C ASP A 118 -4.50 15.22 22.56
N TRP A 119 -5.74 14.95 22.95
CA TRP A 119 -6.81 15.95 22.98
C TRP A 119 -6.43 17.12 23.87
N ASN A 120 -5.94 16.85 25.09
CA ASN A 120 -5.52 17.90 26.02
C ASN A 120 -4.33 18.70 25.45
N ARG A 121 -3.34 18.02 24.85
CA ARG A 121 -2.19 18.69 24.21
C ARG A 121 -2.63 19.59 23.05
N ALA A 122 -3.46 19.08 22.16
CA ALA A 122 -3.99 19.83 21.01
C ALA A 122 -4.82 21.03 21.47
N TYR A 123 -5.66 20.87 22.49
CA TYR A 123 -6.46 21.95 23.05
C TYR A 123 -5.59 23.05 23.69
N GLN A 124 -4.57 22.69 24.47
CA GLN A 124 -3.64 23.67 25.05
C GLN A 124 -2.87 24.43 23.97
N TYR A 125 -2.45 23.73 22.91
CA TYR A 125 -1.78 24.37 21.77
C TYR A 125 -2.71 25.34 21.03
N ALA A 126 -3.97 24.94 20.79
CA ALA A 126 -4.97 25.80 20.16
C ALA A 126 -5.27 27.04 21.03
N LEU A 127 -5.32 26.90 22.36
CA LEU A 127 -5.43 28.03 23.29
C LEU A 127 -4.23 28.98 23.19
N GLN A 128 -3.02 28.45 23.09
CA GLN A 128 -1.81 29.26 22.96
C GLN A 128 -1.81 30.05 21.65
N ILE A 129 -2.16 29.40 20.53
CA ILE A 129 -2.28 30.08 19.23
C ILE A 129 -3.33 31.18 19.30
N ALA A 130 -4.53 30.87 19.78
CA ALA A 130 -5.62 31.85 19.88
C ALA A 130 -5.20 33.09 20.68
N ARG A 131 -4.50 32.89 21.80
CA ARG A 131 -3.92 33.99 22.59
C ARG A 131 -2.89 34.80 21.82
N SER A 132 -1.98 34.15 21.08
CA SER A 132 -0.93 34.85 20.33
C SER A 132 -1.45 35.59 19.11
N THR A 133 -2.55 35.13 18.51
CA THR A 133 -3.17 35.73 17.32
C THR A 133 -4.31 36.68 17.65
N GLY A 134 -4.66 36.85 18.92
CA GLY A 134 -5.79 37.67 19.37
C GLY A 134 -7.17 37.10 19.00
N GLN A 135 -7.24 35.82 18.66
CA GLN A 135 -8.48 35.12 18.35
C GLN A 135 -9.18 34.61 19.63
N GLN A 136 -10.49 34.37 19.54
CA GLN A 136 -11.22 33.78 20.65
C GLN A 136 -10.73 32.35 20.94
N PRO A 137 -10.62 31.96 22.23
CA PRO A 137 -10.34 30.58 22.61
C PRO A 137 -11.36 29.59 22.03
N PRO A 138 -10.93 28.40 21.58
CA PRO A 138 -11.87 27.35 21.17
C PRO A 138 -12.73 26.87 22.35
N ASP A 139 -14.00 26.55 22.10
CA ASP A 139 -14.86 25.93 23.11
C ASP A 139 -14.40 24.49 23.39
N ARG A 140 -14.14 24.20 24.66
CA ARG A 140 -13.75 22.88 25.17
C ARG A 140 -14.73 21.78 24.77
N LYS A 141 -16.04 22.07 24.74
CA LYS A 141 -17.08 21.06 24.48
C LYS A 141 -17.16 20.63 23.02
N THR A 142 -16.84 21.54 22.10
CA THR A 142 -16.92 21.29 20.65
C THR A 142 -15.54 21.08 20.01
N PHE A 143 -14.46 21.17 20.79
CA PHE A 143 -13.11 20.99 20.27
C PHE A 143 -12.85 19.53 19.86
N ALA A 144 -12.52 19.34 18.59
CA ALA A 144 -11.99 18.11 18.05
C ALA A 144 -10.50 18.29 17.72
N ILE A 145 -9.72 17.22 17.87
CA ILE A 145 -8.31 17.22 17.47
C ILE A 145 -8.24 17.47 15.96
N PRO A 146 -7.57 18.53 15.49
CA PRO A 146 -7.38 18.74 14.05
C PRO A 146 -6.58 17.58 13.44
N GLN A 147 -6.92 17.13 12.22
CA GLN A 147 -6.22 16.01 11.57
C GLN A 147 -4.71 16.23 11.49
N ASN A 148 -4.30 17.44 11.10
CA ASN A 148 -2.89 17.84 11.01
C ASN A 148 -2.14 17.79 12.36
N SER A 149 -2.84 17.74 13.49
CA SER A 149 -2.26 17.59 14.83
C SER A 149 -2.03 16.12 15.21
N VAL A 150 -2.65 15.16 14.52
CA VAL A 150 -2.32 13.74 14.66
C VAL A 150 -1.08 13.45 13.81
N PRO A 151 0.04 13.03 14.43
CA PRO A 151 1.27 12.74 13.69
C PRO A 151 1.07 11.69 12.60
N LEU A 152 1.78 11.86 11.49
CA LEU A 152 1.57 11.09 10.26
C LEU A 152 1.70 9.57 10.49
N GLU A 153 2.80 9.16 11.10
CA GLU A 153 3.08 7.77 11.47
C GLU A 153 2.00 7.19 12.40
N LYS A 154 1.44 8.01 13.29
CA LYS A 154 0.35 7.59 14.17
C LYS A 154 -0.93 7.33 13.39
N ARG A 155 -1.25 8.13 12.36
CA ARG A 155 -2.41 7.87 11.49
C ARG A 155 -2.30 6.50 10.83
N TYR A 156 -1.13 6.18 10.27
CA TYR A 156 -0.90 4.88 9.63
C TYR A 156 -0.89 3.72 10.63
N ARG A 157 -0.35 3.91 11.84
CA ARG A 157 -0.43 2.92 12.93
C ARG A 157 -1.88 2.63 13.33
N LEU A 158 -2.69 3.67 13.52
CA LEU A 158 -4.11 3.53 13.84
C LEU A 158 -4.89 2.87 12.71
N ALA A 159 -4.55 3.19 11.44
CA ALA A 159 -5.16 2.55 10.29
C ALA A 159 -4.82 1.07 10.22
N LEU A 160 -3.55 0.68 10.41
CA LEU A 160 -3.15 -0.72 10.46
C LEU A 160 -3.92 -1.50 11.52
N ALA A 161 -4.01 -0.98 12.75
CA ALA A 161 -4.77 -1.60 13.82
C ALA A 161 -6.27 -1.70 13.49
N SER A 162 -6.87 -0.63 12.97
CA SER A 162 -8.29 -0.61 12.59
C SER A 162 -8.60 -1.63 11.49
N TYR A 163 -7.73 -1.75 10.48
CA TYR A 163 -7.89 -2.72 9.41
C TYR A 163 -7.67 -4.16 9.89
N GLU A 164 -6.66 -4.40 10.73
CA GLU A 164 -6.40 -5.71 11.32
C GLU A 164 -7.60 -6.20 12.15
N HIS A 165 -8.15 -5.35 13.01
CA HIS A 165 -9.36 -5.65 13.80
C HIS A 165 -10.63 -5.79 12.96
N ARG A 166 -10.65 -5.24 11.74
CA ARG A 166 -11.72 -5.47 10.74
C ARG A 166 -11.51 -6.75 9.92
N GLY A 167 -10.47 -7.53 10.19
CA GLY A 167 -10.16 -8.76 9.46
C GLY A 167 -9.64 -8.50 8.05
N ALA A 168 -8.92 -7.39 7.85
CA ALA A 168 -8.31 -7.09 6.57
C ALA A 168 -7.26 -8.16 6.18
N ARG A 169 -7.21 -8.44 4.88
CA ARG A 169 -6.24 -9.39 4.32
C ARG A 169 -4.81 -8.85 4.43
N ARG A 170 -3.83 -9.75 4.41
CA ARG A 170 -2.42 -9.36 4.54
C ARG A 170 -1.98 -8.42 3.43
N ALA A 171 -2.44 -8.62 2.19
CA ALA A 171 -2.13 -7.70 1.10
C ALA A 171 -2.62 -6.27 1.34
N VAL A 172 -3.74 -6.09 2.07
CA VAL A 172 -4.28 -4.77 2.42
C VAL A 172 -3.41 -4.12 3.50
N LEU A 173 -3.11 -4.86 4.56
CA LEU A 173 -2.21 -4.40 5.63
C LEU A 173 -0.84 -4.01 5.08
N ALA A 174 -0.29 -4.83 4.18
CA ALA A 174 0.99 -4.57 3.54
C ALA A 174 1.00 -3.24 2.75
N LYS A 175 -0.08 -2.98 2.00
CA LYS A 175 -0.24 -1.74 1.22
C LYS A 175 -0.38 -0.51 2.12
N ILE A 176 -1.15 -0.59 3.21
CA ILE A 176 -1.28 0.51 4.17
C ILE A 176 0.07 0.82 4.80
N ALA A 177 0.80 -0.21 5.24
CA ALA A 177 2.12 -0.05 5.84
C ALA A 177 3.13 0.55 4.84
N LEU A 178 3.16 0.04 3.60
CA LEU A 178 4.03 0.58 2.54
C LEU A 178 3.72 2.04 2.24
N THR A 179 2.43 2.38 2.13
CA THR A 179 1.97 3.76 1.90
C THR A 179 2.39 4.67 3.05
N GLY A 180 2.31 4.20 4.30
CA GLY A 180 2.79 4.95 5.46
C GLY A 180 4.30 5.19 5.42
N ALA A 181 5.09 4.17 5.04
CA ALA A 181 6.52 4.33 4.85
C ALA A 181 6.84 5.34 3.73
N TRP A 182 6.12 5.29 2.61
CA TRP A 182 6.23 6.28 1.54
C TRP A 182 5.87 7.69 2.02
N SER A 183 4.79 7.84 2.77
CA SER A 183 4.37 9.12 3.34
C SER A 183 5.47 9.74 4.21
N ILE A 184 6.08 8.95 5.10
CA ILE A 184 7.21 9.43 5.92
C ILE A 184 8.39 9.83 5.03
N ARG A 185 8.70 9.03 4.01
CA ARG A 185 9.81 9.31 3.09
C ARG A 185 9.61 10.60 2.29
N CYS A 186 8.38 10.88 1.86
CA CYS A 186 8.02 12.15 1.23
C CYS A 186 8.05 13.31 2.25
N ARG A 187 7.53 13.09 3.46
CA ARG A 187 7.47 14.09 4.53
C ARG A 187 8.86 14.61 4.92
N VAL A 188 9.86 13.74 5.00
CA VAL A 188 11.22 14.14 5.38
C VAL A 188 11.95 14.93 4.30
N GLN A 189 11.51 14.85 3.04
CA GLN A 189 12.04 15.65 1.94
C GLN A 189 11.48 17.07 1.88
N MET A 190 10.33 17.31 2.52
CA MET A 190 9.78 18.66 2.54
C MET A 190 10.65 19.59 3.40
N PRO A 191 10.97 20.79 2.88
CA PRO A 191 11.70 21.80 3.64
C PRO A 191 10.99 22.14 4.95
N VAL A 192 11.75 22.20 6.04
CA VAL A 192 11.23 22.66 7.33
C VAL A 192 11.09 24.18 7.29
N SER A 193 9.87 24.67 7.27
CA SER A 193 9.57 26.10 7.29
C SER A 193 9.61 26.62 8.73
N HIS A 194 10.76 27.12 9.19
CA HIS A 194 10.91 27.77 10.49
C HIS A 194 11.74 29.05 10.34
N GLN A 195 11.33 30.14 11.00
CA GLN A 195 12.00 31.46 10.87
C GLN A 195 13.49 31.40 11.21
N SER A 196 13.85 30.61 12.23
CA SER A 196 15.25 30.40 12.64
C SER A 196 16.13 29.71 11.57
N LEU A 197 15.56 29.20 10.48
CA LEU A 197 16.31 28.54 9.40
C LEU A 197 16.51 29.44 8.17
N ALA A 198 15.94 30.66 8.15
CA ALA A 198 15.94 31.52 6.96
C ALA A 198 17.36 31.78 6.40
N GLY A 199 18.29 32.22 7.25
CA GLY A 199 19.69 32.43 6.84
C GLY A 199 20.40 31.13 6.44
N GLY A 200 20.01 30.00 7.01
CA GLY A 200 20.52 28.68 6.60
C GLY A 200 20.06 28.27 5.19
N PHE A 201 18.83 28.62 4.81
CA PHE A 201 18.34 28.40 3.44
C PHE A 201 19.09 29.27 2.42
N GLU A 202 19.34 30.53 2.73
CA GLU A 202 20.13 31.44 1.88
C GLU A 202 21.54 30.86 1.66
N GLU A 203 22.23 30.47 2.74
CA GLU A 203 23.59 29.89 2.66
C GLU A 203 23.63 28.61 1.80
N VAL A 204 22.66 27.70 1.97
CA VAL A 204 22.63 26.43 1.23
C VAL A 204 22.27 26.65 -0.24
N ASN A 205 21.32 27.53 -0.53
CA ASN A 205 20.93 27.86 -1.90
C ASN A 205 22.11 28.46 -2.69
N ASP A 206 22.88 29.36 -2.07
CA ASP A 206 24.08 29.94 -2.69
C ASP A 206 25.15 28.90 -3.03
N ARG A 207 25.29 27.85 -2.20
CA ARG A 207 26.23 26.75 -2.46
C ARG A 207 25.70 25.80 -3.54
N ILE A 208 24.40 25.53 -3.56
CA ILE A 208 23.75 24.67 -4.55
C ILE A 208 23.76 25.31 -5.94
N ALA A 209 23.54 26.62 -6.06
CA ALA A 209 23.59 27.36 -7.33
C ALA A 209 24.94 27.22 -8.05
N ARG A 210 26.01 26.87 -7.33
CA ARG A 210 27.35 26.61 -7.90
C ARG A 210 27.50 25.20 -8.49
N GLN A 211 26.64 24.27 -8.11
CA GLN A 211 26.72 22.84 -8.48
C GLN A 211 25.59 22.38 -9.41
N ILE A 212 24.44 23.04 -9.33
CA ILE A 212 23.18 22.66 -9.97
C ILE A 212 22.70 23.88 -10.77
N LYS A 213 22.38 23.66 -12.05
CA LYS A 213 21.90 24.73 -12.92
C LYS A 213 20.39 24.90 -12.79
N ASP A 214 19.92 26.13 -12.75
CA ASP A 214 18.49 26.40 -12.78
C ASP A 214 17.81 25.78 -14.00
N GLY A 215 16.66 25.13 -13.77
CA GLY A 215 15.87 24.46 -14.80
C GLY A 215 16.40 23.10 -15.26
N GLU A 216 17.48 22.57 -14.66
CA GLU A 216 17.90 21.20 -14.93
C GLU A 216 16.92 20.17 -14.33
N ALA A 217 16.75 19.04 -15.02
CA ALA A 217 15.92 17.95 -14.52
C ALA A 217 16.51 17.39 -13.21
N PHE A 218 15.64 17.07 -12.26
CA PHE A 218 16.06 16.49 -10.99
C PHE A 218 16.69 15.10 -11.20
N ASP A 219 17.91 14.91 -10.67
CA ASP A 219 18.61 13.63 -10.66
C ASP A 219 19.05 13.31 -9.22
N LEU A 220 18.45 12.28 -8.61
CA LEU A 220 18.67 11.98 -7.21
C LEU A 220 20.15 11.80 -6.88
N ALA A 221 20.91 11.05 -7.70
CA ALA A 221 22.31 10.76 -7.42
C ALA A 221 23.19 12.03 -7.44
N LYS A 222 22.97 12.92 -8.42
CA LYS A 222 23.65 14.22 -8.50
C LYS A 222 23.33 15.09 -7.29
N TRP A 223 22.05 15.19 -6.91
CA TRP A 223 21.60 15.99 -5.78
C TRP A 223 22.13 15.44 -4.44
N THR A 224 22.07 14.13 -4.22
CA THR A 224 22.67 13.47 -3.05
C THR A 224 24.16 13.81 -2.94
N LYS A 225 24.91 13.71 -4.05
CA LYS A 225 26.35 14.02 -4.08
C LYS A 225 26.61 15.48 -3.73
N ALA A 226 25.87 16.41 -4.33
CA ALA A 226 26.05 17.85 -4.08
C ALA A 226 25.82 18.21 -2.61
N TYR A 227 24.74 17.69 -2.02
CA TYR A 227 24.43 17.94 -0.60
C TYR A 227 25.41 17.24 0.34
N ARG A 228 25.92 16.05 0.00
CA ARG A 228 26.98 15.39 0.76
C ARG A 228 28.24 16.27 0.82
N THR A 229 28.68 16.80 -0.33
CA THR A 229 29.81 17.74 -0.38
C THR A 229 29.57 19.00 0.46
N ILE A 230 28.35 19.55 0.46
CA ILE A 230 28.02 20.72 1.28
C ILE A 230 28.07 20.39 2.77
N VAL A 231 27.50 19.27 3.20
CA VAL A 231 27.46 18.84 4.61
C VAL A 231 28.85 18.48 5.14
N ASP A 232 29.73 17.97 4.28
CA ASP A 232 31.11 17.64 4.62
C ASP A 232 32.03 18.87 4.65
N ASP A 233 31.57 20.03 4.18
CA ASP A 233 32.27 21.30 4.36
C ASP A 233 32.06 21.85 5.78
N ASP A 234 33.15 22.09 6.51
CA ASP A 234 33.12 22.60 7.87
C ASP A 234 32.65 24.07 7.95
N GLY A 235 32.63 24.80 6.84
CA GLY A 235 32.30 26.23 6.80
C GLY A 235 30.83 26.62 6.99
N LEU A 236 29.91 25.67 7.21
CA LEU A 236 28.48 25.96 7.39
C LEU A 236 28.14 26.54 8.77
N THR A 237 27.22 27.50 8.81
CA THR A 237 26.52 27.94 10.03
C THR A 237 25.73 26.78 10.65
N ARG A 238 25.26 26.90 11.91
CA ARG A 238 24.44 25.84 12.55
C ARG A 238 23.12 25.64 11.80
N GLU A 239 22.53 26.75 11.36
CA GLU A 239 21.31 26.81 10.57
C GLU A 239 21.54 26.21 9.19
N GLY A 240 22.58 26.64 8.47
CA GLY A 240 22.95 26.10 7.15
C GLY A 240 23.27 24.62 7.18
N TYR A 241 24.02 24.17 8.20
CA TYR A 241 24.30 22.75 8.42
C TYR A 241 23.03 21.95 8.69
N THR A 242 22.10 22.49 9.47
CA THR A 242 20.81 21.84 9.73
C THR A 242 20.01 21.71 8.44
N VAL A 243 19.86 22.79 7.67
CA VAL A 243 19.13 22.77 6.37
C VAL A 243 19.75 21.75 5.41
N ALA A 244 21.07 21.79 5.22
CA ALA A 244 21.76 20.87 4.31
C ALA A 244 21.64 19.41 4.77
N SER A 245 21.78 19.15 6.07
CA SER A 245 21.65 17.81 6.65
C SER A 245 20.23 17.26 6.53
N MET A 246 19.19 18.08 6.72
CA MET A 246 17.80 17.64 6.57
C MET A 246 17.48 17.26 5.11
N ALA A 247 17.97 18.05 4.14
CA ALA A 247 17.80 17.75 2.72
C ALA A 247 18.57 16.48 2.32
N LEU A 248 19.85 16.37 2.73
CA LEU A 248 20.66 15.18 2.48
C LEU A 248 20.01 13.93 3.08
N PHE A 249 19.50 14.03 4.31
CA PHE A 249 18.80 12.92 4.97
C PHE A 249 17.62 12.41 4.14
N GLY A 250 16.80 13.31 3.57
CA GLY A 250 15.72 12.95 2.66
C GLY A 250 16.22 12.19 1.43
N PHE A 251 17.32 12.63 0.81
CA PHE A 251 17.91 11.94 -0.35
C PHE A 251 18.50 10.57 -0.01
N LEU A 252 19.19 10.45 1.13
CA LEU A 252 19.70 9.16 1.62
C LEU A 252 18.56 8.18 1.90
N MET A 253 17.45 8.65 2.47
CA MET A 253 16.25 7.84 2.64
C MET A 253 15.68 7.38 1.30
N ARG A 254 15.65 8.22 0.26
CA ARG A 254 15.21 7.81 -1.09
C ARG A 254 16.13 6.78 -1.71
N GLU A 255 17.44 6.95 -1.61
CA GLU A 255 18.42 5.97 -2.09
C GLU A 255 18.33 4.65 -1.32
N GLY A 256 17.78 4.67 -0.11
CA GLY A 256 17.77 3.53 0.80
C GLY A 256 19.13 3.28 1.44
N ASP A 257 19.94 4.33 1.59
CA ASP A 257 21.23 4.30 2.29
C ASP A 257 20.99 4.45 3.81
N LEU A 258 20.60 3.34 4.45
CA LEU A 258 20.30 3.30 5.88
C LEU A 258 21.52 3.69 6.73
N GLN A 259 22.70 3.20 6.35
CA GLN A 259 23.94 3.52 7.05
C GLN A 259 24.26 5.01 6.94
N GLY A 260 24.20 5.58 5.73
CA GLY A 260 24.39 7.02 5.54
C GLY A 260 23.40 7.86 6.33
N CYS A 261 22.13 7.44 6.44
CA CYS A 261 21.15 8.12 7.29
C CYS A 261 21.56 8.13 8.77
N GLN A 262 22.03 6.99 9.29
CA GLN A 262 22.45 6.86 10.69
C GLN A 262 23.72 7.66 10.99
N GLU A 263 24.71 7.61 10.10
CA GLU A 263 25.94 8.39 10.18
C GLU A 263 25.62 9.89 10.19
N LEU A 264 24.76 10.36 9.29
CA LEU A 264 24.36 11.76 9.19
C LEU A 264 23.63 12.24 10.45
N ILE A 265 22.67 11.46 10.98
CA ILE A 265 21.97 11.79 12.22
C ILE A 265 22.96 11.90 13.39
N THR A 266 23.92 10.97 13.47
CA THR A 266 24.93 10.95 14.53
C THR A 266 25.83 12.18 14.45
N LYS A 267 26.42 12.44 13.27
CA LYS A 267 27.25 13.62 13.00
C LYS A 267 26.51 14.93 13.29
N ALA A 268 25.24 15.02 12.89
CA ALA A 268 24.41 16.21 13.15
C ALA A 268 24.09 16.38 14.64
N GLY A 269 23.85 15.29 15.38
CA GLY A 269 23.66 15.31 16.82
C GLY A 269 24.92 15.79 17.58
N GLU A 270 26.10 15.38 17.12
CA GLU A 270 27.38 15.79 17.69
C GLU A 270 27.69 17.26 17.41
N ARG A 271 27.57 17.70 16.15
CA ARG A 271 27.87 19.09 15.73
C ARG A 271 26.97 20.14 16.39
N LEU A 272 25.70 19.81 16.66
CA LEU A 272 24.75 20.74 17.27
C LEU A 272 24.83 20.81 18.82
N GLY A 273 25.69 20.01 19.45
CA GLY A 273 26.01 20.10 20.88
C GLY A 273 24.99 19.48 21.85
N ARG A 274 25.41 19.33 23.13
CA ARG A 274 24.64 18.72 24.24
C ARG A 274 24.15 19.72 25.30
N ASP A 275 23.96 21.00 25.00
CA ASP A 275 23.46 21.97 26.00
C ASP A 275 22.07 21.60 26.54
N ASP A 276 21.73 21.94 27.78
CA ASP A 276 20.46 21.52 28.39
C ASP A 276 19.21 22.31 27.96
N LYS A 277 19.36 23.39 27.16
CA LYS A 277 18.24 24.24 26.74
C LYS A 277 17.51 23.70 25.50
N PRO A 278 16.16 23.63 25.45
CA PRO A 278 15.44 23.24 24.24
C PRO A 278 15.87 24.10 23.05
N ASP A 279 16.46 23.48 22.02
CA ASP A 279 16.94 24.13 20.81
C ASP A 279 16.21 23.50 19.61
N VAL A 280 15.59 24.35 18.79
CA VAL A 280 14.78 23.95 17.63
C VAL A 280 15.59 23.04 16.70
N LEU A 281 16.87 23.36 16.45
CA LEU A 281 17.72 22.60 15.53
C LEU A 281 17.93 21.15 16.00
N ARG A 282 18.12 20.94 17.30
CA ARG A 282 18.25 19.61 17.89
C ARG A 282 16.93 18.87 17.93
N GLY A 283 15.83 19.59 18.10
CA GLY A 283 14.48 19.06 17.94
C GLY A 283 14.28 18.43 16.54
N LEU A 284 14.77 19.10 15.49
CA LEU A 284 14.68 18.60 14.11
C LEU A 284 15.51 17.34 13.89
N VAL A 285 16.72 17.25 14.42
CA VAL A 285 17.53 16.01 14.33
C VAL A 285 16.87 14.85 15.06
N ARG A 286 16.32 15.09 16.26
CA ARG A 286 15.56 14.06 17.00
C ARG A 286 14.32 13.62 16.23
N ASP A 287 13.62 14.55 15.59
CA ASP A 287 12.48 14.24 14.72
C ASP A 287 12.89 13.36 13.54
N ARG A 288 14.00 13.65 12.84
CA ARG A 288 14.50 12.78 11.76
C ARG A 288 14.87 11.39 12.22
N LYS A 289 15.52 11.27 13.37
CA LYS A 289 15.81 9.95 13.97
C LYS A 289 14.53 9.16 14.21
N ARG A 290 13.53 9.79 14.83
CA ARG A 290 12.21 9.18 15.06
C ARG A 290 11.51 8.80 13.76
N MET A 291 11.52 9.67 12.75
CA MET A 291 10.94 9.38 11.42
C MET A 291 11.64 8.18 10.74
N LEU A 292 12.96 8.05 10.84
CA LEU A 292 13.68 6.89 10.31
C LEU A 292 13.24 5.59 10.99
N GLU A 293 13.12 5.60 12.31
CA GLU A 293 12.67 4.44 13.10
C GLU A 293 11.25 4.03 12.71
N GLU A 294 10.33 4.99 12.59
CA GLU A 294 8.93 4.73 12.20
C GLU A 294 8.79 4.27 10.74
N HIS A 295 9.56 4.85 9.83
CA HIS A 295 9.67 4.38 8.45
C HIS A 295 10.11 2.91 8.39
N ASN A 296 11.15 2.55 9.15
CA ASN A 296 11.67 1.19 9.15
C ASN A 296 10.68 0.19 9.76
N LYS A 297 9.94 0.57 10.82
CA LYS A 297 8.86 -0.26 11.37
C LYS A 297 7.79 -0.54 10.32
N LEU A 298 7.32 0.50 9.62
CA LEU A 298 6.29 0.36 8.58
C LEU A 298 6.78 -0.48 7.39
N LEU A 299 8.03 -0.32 6.95
CA LEU A 299 8.61 -1.19 5.92
C LEU A 299 8.69 -2.65 6.36
N GLY A 300 9.05 -2.91 7.61
CA GLY A 300 9.06 -4.26 8.17
C GLY A 300 7.67 -4.91 8.11
N VAL A 301 6.66 -4.19 8.60
CA VAL A 301 5.24 -4.63 8.55
C VAL A 301 4.79 -4.87 7.11
N ALA A 302 5.18 -3.99 6.17
CA ALA A 302 4.85 -4.14 4.76
C ALA A 302 5.46 -5.41 4.17
N ALA A 303 6.76 -5.63 4.37
CA ALA A 303 7.46 -6.82 3.88
C ALA A 303 6.84 -8.10 4.44
N GLU A 304 6.69 -8.21 5.76
CA GLU A 304 6.13 -9.38 6.42
C GLU A 304 4.71 -9.72 5.94
N ASN A 305 3.86 -8.70 5.76
CA ASN A 305 2.51 -8.91 5.27
C ASN A 305 2.46 -9.25 3.78
N PHE A 306 3.32 -8.68 2.92
CA PHE A 306 3.42 -9.10 1.53
C PHE A 306 3.91 -10.55 1.40
N VAL A 307 4.92 -10.94 2.19
CA VAL A 307 5.37 -12.35 2.24
C VAL A 307 4.23 -13.27 2.68
N GLY A 308 3.51 -12.90 3.74
CA GLY A 308 2.36 -13.67 4.21
C GLY A 308 1.22 -13.74 3.18
N ALA A 309 0.96 -12.65 2.45
CA ALA A 309 -0.04 -12.60 1.39
C ALA A 309 0.34 -13.50 0.19
N LEU A 310 1.62 -13.58 -0.17
CA LEU A 310 2.12 -14.52 -1.18
C LEU A 310 1.92 -15.97 -0.72
N ARG A 311 2.26 -16.30 0.53
CA ARG A 311 2.02 -17.63 1.12
C ARG A 311 0.53 -17.99 1.16
N ASN A 312 -0.32 -16.99 1.33
CA ASN A 312 -1.78 -17.12 1.30
C ASN A 312 -2.39 -17.06 -0.10
N GLU A 313 -1.58 -17.03 -1.17
CA GLU A 313 -2.06 -16.96 -2.56
C GLU A 313 -3.05 -15.79 -2.81
N GLU A 314 -2.84 -14.65 -2.15
CA GLU A 314 -3.66 -13.44 -2.33
C GLU A 314 -3.35 -12.68 -3.62
N PHE A 315 -2.30 -13.07 -4.35
CA PHE A 315 -1.89 -12.47 -5.61
C PHE A 315 -1.91 -13.48 -6.75
N VAL A 316 -2.50 -13.07 -7.87
CA VAL A 316 -2.37 -13.78 -9.13
C VAL A 316 -0.98 -13.60 -9.73
N ARG A 317 -0.60 -14.51 -10.61
CA ARG A 317 0.73 -14.58 -11.22
C ARG A 317 1.21 -13.25 -11.81
N THR A 318 0.30 -12.53 -12.48
CA THR A 318 0.60 -11.25 -13.14
C THR A 318 0.98 -10.13 -12.17
N ARG A 319 0.59 -10.22 -10.88
CA ARG A 319 0.91 -9.22 -9.85
C ARG A 319 2.16 -9.56 -9.03
N ILE A 320 2.60 -10.83 -9.06
CA ILE A 320 3.75 -11.29 -8.26
C ILE A 320 5.04 -10.51 -8.55
N PRO A 321 5.40 -10.17 -9.81
CA PRO A 321 6.64 -9.42 -10.08
C PRO A 321 6.73 -8.09 -9.31
N GLU A 322 5.62 -7.34 -9.20
CA GLU A 322 5.56 -6.08 -8.45
C GLU A 322 5.78 -6.33 -6.95
N VAL A 323 5.15 -7.37 -6.40
CA VAL A 323 5.28 -7.71 -4.98
C VAL A 323 6.70 -8.15 -4.66
N LEU A 324 7.35 -8.94 -5.53
CA LEU A 324 8.75 -9.33 -5.34
C LEU A 324 9.68 -8.10 -5.31
N LEU A 325 9.46 -7.13 -6.21
CA LEU A 325 10.23 -5.88 -6.24
C LEU A 325 10.06 -5.10 -4.94
N VAL A 326 8.82 -4.89 -4.49
CA VAL A 326 8.51 -4.15 -3.27
C VAL A 326 9.14 -4.80 -2.04
N VAL A 327 9.04 -6.13 -1.90
CA VAL A 327 9.64 -6.84 -0.76
C VAL A 327 11.17 -6.79 -0.83
N GLY A 328 11.77 -6.95 -2.01
CA GLY A 328 13.21 -6.81 -2.21
C GLY A 328 13.72 -5.41 -1.82
N GLU A 329 13.03 -4.36 -2.27
CA GLU A 329 13.35 -2.97 -1.90
C GLU A 329 13.12 -2.68 -0.41
N ALA A 330 12.08 -3.24 0.21
CA ALA A 330 11.87 -3.10 1.65
C ALA A 330 13.04 -3.71 2.44
N TYR A 331 13.44 -4.95 2.12
CA TYR A 331 14.59 -5.58 2.76
C TYR A 331 15.90 -4.82 2.52
N ARG A 332 16.10 -4.30 1.30
CA ARG A 332 17.27 -3.48 0.96
C ARG A 332 17.35 -2.24 1.85
N ARG A 333 16.24 -1.49 1.96
CA ARG A 333 16.14 -0.26 2.75
C ARG A 333 16.24 -0.51 4.26
N LEU A 334 15.87 -1.70 4.71
CA LEU A 334 16.04 -2.15 6.09
C LEU A 334 17.46 -2.65 6.42
N GLY A 335 18.36 -2.73 5.42
CA GLY A 335 19.72 -3.24 5.61
C GLY A 335 19.83 -4.77 5.60
N PHE A 336 18.77 -5.49 5.22
CA PHE A 336 18.79 -6.96 5.08
C PHE A 336 19.28 -7.37 3.68
N THR A 337 20.54 -7.05 3.37
CA THR A 337 21.15 -7.21 2.04
C THR A 337 20.98 -8.60 1.45
N ASP A 338 21.28 -9.65 2.20
CA ASP A 338 21.22 -11.03 1.68
C ASP A 338 19.78 -11.44 1.36
N ARG A 339 18.80 -11.00 2.17
CA ARG A 339 17.38 -11.22 1.87
C ARG A 339 16.98 -10.45 0.62
N ALA A 340 17.36 -9.17 0.50
CA ALA A 340 17.05 -8.39 -0.69
C ALA A 340 17.57 -9.07 -1.98
N ILE A 341 18.80 -9.60 -1.95
CA ILE A 341 19.38 -10.35 -3.07
C ILE A 341 18.56 -11.59 -3.44
N ASP A 342 18.05 -12.36 -2.47
CA ASP A 342 17.20 -13.52 -2.75
C ASP A 342 15.92 -13.12 -3.50
N TRP A 343 15.27 -12.04 -3.05
CA TRP A 343 14.03 -11.53 -3.66
C TRP A 343 14.26 -10.96 -5.06
N PHE A 344 15.34 -10.19 -5.28
CA PHE A 344 15.72 -9.74 -6.61
C PHE A 344 16.12 -10.90 -7.52
N THR A 345 16.78 -11.92 -7.00
CA THR A 345 17.13 -13.14 -7.75
C THR A 345 15.87 -13.87 -8.20
N ALA A 346 14.88 -14.02 -7.32
CA ALA A 346 13.60 -14.62 -7.68
C ALA A 346 12.88 -13.83 -8.78
N LEU A 347 12.80 -12.49 -8.64
CA LEU A 347 12.20 -11.60 -9.65
C LEU A 347 12.90 -11.70 -11.00
N GLY A 348 14.25 -11.70 -10.98
CA GLY A 348 15.06 -11.84 -12.17
C GLY A 348 14.86 -13.18 -12.89
N ARG A 349 14.51 -14.26 -12.17
CA ARG A 349 14.34 -15.60 -12.75
C ARG A 349 12.94 -15.88 -13.28
N LEU A 350 11.95 -15.03 -13.03
CA LEU A 350 10.58 -15.27 -13.50
C LEU A 350 10.51 -15.29 -15.04
N PRO A 351 9.78 -16.25 -15.65
CA PRO A 351 9.57 -16.27 -17.10
C PRO A 351 8.99 -14.96 -17.65
N GLU A 352 8.08 -14.33 -16.91
CA GLU A 352 7.42 -13.08 -17.28
C GLU A 352 8.38 -11.91 -17.44
N THR A 353 9.54 -11.96 -16.77
CA THR A 353 10.55 -10.91 -16.89
C THR A 353 11.51 -11.15 -18.06
N GLN A 354 11.47 -12.32 -18.71
CA GLN A 354 12.30 -12.72 -19.85
C GLN A 354 13.82 -12.74 -19.57
N PRO A 355 14.30 -13.55 -18.61
CA PRO A 355 15.71 -13.59 -18.21
C PRO A 355 16.69 -13.83 -19.37
N ALA A 356 16.40 -14.77 -20.28
CA ALA A 356 17.26 -15.09 -21.41
C ALA A 356 17.43 -13.89 -22.37
N SER A 357 16.34 -13.18 -22.65
CA SER A 357 16.38 -11.98 -23.50
C SER A 357 17.16 -10.85 -22.84
N ARG A 358 17.02 -10.68 -21.52
CA ARG A 358 17.83 -9.71 -20.77
C ARG A 358 19.30 -10.09 -20.81
N GLU A 359 19.65 -11.35 -20.55
CA GLU A 359 21.03 -11.83 -20.60
C GLU A 359 21.68 -11.60 -21.98
N ALA A 360 20.99 -11.91 -23.08
CA ALA A 360 21.49 -11.64 -24.43
C ALA A 360 21.80 -10.14 -24.65
N LEU A 361 20.92 -9.24 -24.20
CA LEU A 361 21.15 -7.79 -24.29
C LEU A 361 22.38 -7.32 -23.49
N ARG A 362 22.77 -8.02 -22.42
CA ARG A 362 24.01 -7.74 -21.66
C ARG A 362 25.23 -8.09 -22.47
N PHE A 363 25.22 -9.29 -23.05
CA PHE A 363 26.32 -9.78 -23.87
C PHE A 363 26.60 -8.85 -25.07
N GLU A 364 25.56 -8.22 -25.62
CA GLU A 364 25.69 -7.26 -26.73
C GLU A 364 26.19 -5.86 -26.30
N GLY A 365 26.45 -5.62 -25.01
CA GLY A 365 26.88 -4.32 -24.50
C GLY A 365 25.81 -3.22 -24.57
N LYS A 366 24.58 -3.57 -24.92
CA LYS A 366 23.43 -2.66 -25.06
C LYS A 366 22.74 -2.35 -23.73
N MET A 367 23.10 -3.04 -22.64
CA MET A 367 22.58 -2.80 -21.30
C MET A 367 23.34 -1.70 -20.53
N ARG A 368 23.09 -0.41 -20.83
CA ARG A 368 23.57 0.69 -19.97
C ARG A 368 22.47 1.42 -19.19
N ALA A 369 21.21 1.29 -19.59
CA ALA A 369 20.07 1.93 -18.93
C ALA A 369 18.79 1.07 -19.08
N LEU A 370 17.85 1.25 -18.15
CA LEU A 370 16.52 0.62 -18.19
C LEU A 370 15.85 0.89 -19.55
N PRO A 371 15.53 -0.14 -20.34
CA PRO A 371 14.97 0.06 -21.67
C PRO A 371 13.47 0.38 -21.57
N ALA A 372 13.14 1.67 -21.67
CA ALA A 372 11.78 2.20 -21.52
C ALA A 372 10.78 1.65 -22.55
N ASP A 373 11.26 1.13 -23.69
CA ASP A 373 10.47 0.52 -24.75
C ASP A 373 10.04 -0.93 -24.46
N LYS A 374 10.59 -1.56 -23.40
CA LYS A 374 10.29 -2.97 -23.08
C LYS A 374 8.99 -3.11 -22.28
N PRO A 375 8.33 -4.28 -22.34
CA PRO A 375 7.17 -4.57 -21.50
C PRO A 375 7.49 -4.36 -20.02
N TYR A 376 6.50 -3.88 -19.25
CA TYR A 376 6.68 -3.50 -17.85
C TYR A 376 7.37 -4.58 -16.99
N HIS A 377 6.94 -5.84 -17.07
CA HIS A 377 7.59 -6.92 -16.30
C HIS A 377 9.05 -7.18 -16.70
N VAL A 378 9.42 -6.95 -17.96
CA VAL A 378 10.83 -7.05 -18.40
C VAL A 378 11.66 -5.93 -17.74
N GLN A 379 11.09 -4.73 -17.61
CA GLN A 379 11.71 -3.63 -16.87
C GLN A 379 11.89 -3.98 -15.39
N LEU A 380 10.91 -4.63 -14.74
CA LEU A 380 11.05 -5.08 -13.34
C LEU A 380 12.20 -6.08 -13.16
N GLY A 381 12.34 -7.05 -14.08
CA GLY A 381 13.46 -7.99 -14.06
C GLY A 381 14.82 -7.29 -14.25
N TRP A 382 14.86 -6.23 -15.04
CA TRP A 382 16.05 -5.41 -15.22
C TRP A 382 16.44 -4.68 -13.94
N ILE A 383 15.49 -4.01 -13.30
CA ILE A 383 15.68 -3.34 -12.02
C ILE A 383 16.24 -4.32 -10.99
N ALA A 384 15.67 -5.54 -10.92
CA ALA A 384 16.12 -6.57 -10.00
C ALA A 384 17.60 -6.95 -10.23
N ASP A 385 17.99 -7.10 -11.50
CA ASP A 385 19.38 -7.42 -11.85
C ASP A 385 20.36 -6.29 -11.48
N GLU A 386 19.98 -5.02 -11.69
CA GLU A 386 20.78 -3.85 -11.29
C GLU A 386 20.93 -3.75 -9.78
N GLN A 387 19.83 -3.89 -9.03
CA GLN A 387 19.87 -3.85 -7.57
C GLN A 387 20.71 -4.99 -7.00
N ARG A 388 20.59 -6.20 -7.55
CA ARG A 388 21.43 -7.33 -7.16
C ARG A 388 22.90 -7.04 -7.39
N GLN A 389 23.28 -6.54 -8.57
CA GLN A 389 24.68 -6.18 -8.86
C GLN A 389 25.20 -5.10 -7.92
N ARG A 390 24.38 -4.09 -7.61
CA ARG A 390 24.72 -3.02 -6.66
C ARG A 390 25.03 -3.59 -5.27
N LEU A 391 24.19 -4.51 -4.78
CA LEU A 391 24.36 -5.14 -3.47
C LEU A 391 25.52 -6.13 -3.41
N GLN A 392 25.83 -6.81 -4.51
CA GLN A 392 27.01 -7.67 -4.60
C GLN A 392 28.31 -6.86 -4.54
N ARG A 393 28.35 -5.67 -5.16
CA ARG A 393 29.51 -4.76 -5.08
C ARG A 393 29.76 -4.23 -3.66
N THR A 394 28.75 -4.19 -2.81
CA THR A 394 28.90 -3.82 -1.39
C THR A 394 29.41 -4.96 -0.51
N GLY A 395 29.83 -6.09 -1.09
CA GLY A 395 30.50 -7.18 -0.39
C GLY A 395 29.59 -8.27 0.18
N SER A 396 28.34 -8.39 -0.31
CA SER A 396 27.48 -9.51 0.11
C SER A 396 28.06 -10.85 -0.37
N ALA A 397 28.10 -11.83 0.54
CA ALA A 397 28.58 -13.18 0.30
C ALA A 397 27.54 -14.08 -0.43
N ASN A 398 26.34 -13.57 -0.73
CA ASN A 398 25.30 -14.35 -1.37
C ASN A 398 25.63 -14.59 -2.86
N ALA A 399 25.90 -15.86 -3.20
CA ALA A 399 26.25 -16.33 -4.55
C ALA A 399 25.10 -16.24 -5.59
N GLY A 400 23.97 -15.61 -5.23
CA GLY A 400 22.77 -15.57 -6.08
C GLY A 400 21.94 -16.84 -5.97
N GLU A 401 22.03 -17.55 -4.86
CA GLU A 401 21.18 -18.68 -4.51
C GLU A 401 20.18 -18.28 -3.41
N MET A 402 18.92 -18.64 -3.60
CA MET A 402 17.86 -18.36 -2.62
C MET A 402 18.07 -19.24 -1.38
N THR A 403 18.68 -18.67 -0.34
CA THR A 403 19.14 -19.40 0.86
C THR A 403 18.54 -18.88 2.16
N GLY A 404 17.89 -17.71 2.13
CA GLY A 404 17.29 -17.07 3.29
C GLY A 404 15.99 -17.71 3.78
N PRO A 405 15.35 -17.11 4.81
CA PRO A 405 14.15 -17.65 5.46
C PRO A 405 12.92 -17.71 4.53
N ASP A 406 12.92 -16.93 3.44
CA ASP A 406 11.86 -16.90 2.44
C ASP A 406 12.06 -17.90 1.30
N ARG A 407 13.12 -18.72 1.35
CA ARG A 407 13.47 -19.69 0.29
C ARG A 407 12.29 -20.52 -0.19
N ALA A 408 11.46 -21.05 0.72
CA ALA A 408 10.33 -21.90 0.35
C ALA A 408 9.30 -21.17 -0.53
N VAL A 409 8.90 -19.94 -0.16
CA VAL A 409 7.95 -19.17 -0.97
C VAL A 409 8.56 -18.71 -2.29
N LEU A 410 9.84 -18.35 -2.30
CA LEU A 410 10.54 -17.95 -3.52
C LEU A 410 10.70 -19.11 -4.51
N ILE A 411 11.02 -20.32 -4.02
CA ILE A 411 11.05 -21.53 -4.85
C ILE A 411 9.66 -21.86 -5.40
N ALA A 412 8.62 -21.79 -4.58
CA ALA A 412 7.25 -22.02 -5.04
C ALA A 412 6.85 -21.04 -6.16
N ILE A 413 7.29 -19.78 -6.06
CA ILE A 413 7.08 -18.77 -7.10
C ILE A 413 7.88 -19.09 -8.37
N VAL A 414 9.18 -19.35 -8.27
CA VAL A 414 10.05 -19.48 -9.45
C VAL A 414 9.86 -20.83 -10.14
N ASN A 415 9.72 -21.91 -9.39
CA ASN A 415 9.78 -23.28 -9.91
C ASN A 415 8.43 -24.01 -9.94
N GLU A 416 7.51 -23.69 -9.02
CA GLU A 416 6.26 -24.46 -8.85
C GLU A 416 5.03 -23.72 -9.42
N GLY A 417 5.20 -22.46 -9.83
CA GLY A 417 4.14 -21.68 -10.45
C GLY A 417 3.14 -21.07 -9.47
N LEU A 418 3.55 -20.73 -8.24
CA LEU A 418 2.71 -19.96 -7.31
C LEU A 418 2.09 -18.74 -8.00
N GLY A 419 0.80 -18.52 -7.75
CA GLY A 419 -0.01 -17.48 -8.40
C GLY A 419 -0.77 -17.93 -9.64
N THR A 420 -0.61 -19.19 -10.08
CA THR A 420 -1.37 -19.79 -11.18
C THR A 420 -2.47 -20.70 -10.66
N ALA A 421 -3.59 -20.88 -11.39
CA ALA A 421 -4.68 -21.75 -10.93
C ALA A 421 -4.25 -23.21 -10.74
N ALA A 422 -3.21 -23.64 -11.46
CA ALA A 422 -2.63 -24.98 -11.37
C ALA A 422 -1.81 -25.22 -10.10
N PHE A 423 -1.30 -24.16 -9.46
CA PHE A 423 -0.53 -24.30 -8.23
C PHE A 423 -1.43 -24.78 -7.08
N ASN A 424 -0.94 -25.81 -6.37
CA ASN A 424 -1.55 -26.35 -5.16
C ASN A 424 -0.51 -26.34 -4.06
N ALA A 425 -0.71 -25.49 -3.05
CA ALA A 425 0.20 -25.39 -1.93
C ALA A 425 0.34 -26.76 -1.21
N PRO A 426 1.57 -27.25 -0.98
CA PRO A 426 1.79 -28.49 -0.25
C PRO A 426 1.14 -28.44 1.13
N GLY A 427 0.25 -29.39 1.40
CA GLY A 427 -0.48 -29.47 2.68
C GLY A 427 -1.77 -28.65 2.76
N TRP A 428 -2.10 -27.84 1.75
CA TRP A 428 -3.42 -27.21 1.70
C TRP A 428 -4.51 -28.26 1.53
N LYS A 429 -5.58 -28.14 2.30
CA LYS A 429 -6.80 -28.94 2.19
C LYS A 429 -8.00 -28.00 2.27
N PRO A 430 -9.10 -28.31 1.56
CA PRO A 430 -10.31 -27.53 1.69
C PRO A 430 -10.79 -27.58 3.14
N ALA A 431 -11.21 -26.44 3.67
CA ALA A 431 -11.91 -26.39 4.94
C ALA A 431 -13.19 -27.25 4.84
N SER A 432 -13.48 -28.00 5.90
CA SER A 432 -14.67 -28.84 6.07
C SER A 432 -15.19 -28.72 7.50
N GLY A 433 -16.46 -29.09 7.72
CA GLY A 433 -17.11 -29.02 9.03
C GLY A 433 -17.57 -27.63 9.46
N ALA A 434 -17.58 -26.65 8.55
CA ALA A 434 -18.13 -25.31 8.83
C ALA A 434 -19.68 -25.33 8.91
N THR A 435 -20.29 -24.17 9.13
CA THR A 435 -21.75 -24.02 9.27
C THR A 435 -22.46 -23.77 7.95
N GLN A 436 -23.79 -23.89 7.95
CA GLN A 436 -24.65 -23.47 6.83
C GLN A 436 -24.41 -21.99 6.44
N THR A 437 -24.20 -21.13 7.44
CA THR A 437 -23.92 -19.70 7.22
C THR A 437 -22.60 -19.49 6.47
N ASP A 438 -21.55 -20.22 6.84
CA ASP A 438 -20.26 -20.16 6.15
C ASP A 438 -20.38 -20.61 4.69
N CYS A 439 -21.15 -21.68 4.45
CA CYS A 439 -21.44 -22.14 3.10
C CYS A 439 -22.21 -21.10 2.28
N ALA A 440 -23.19 -20.41 2.89
CA ALA A 440 -23.93 -19.33 2.22
C ALA A 440 -22.99 -18.19 1.81
N ILE A 441 -22.07 -17.80 2.69
CA ILE A 441 -21.09 -16.73 2.41
C ILE A 441 -20.20 -17.11 1.22
N VAL A 442 -19.67 -18.34 1.20
CA VAL A 442 -18.83 -18.80 0.08
C VAL A 442 -19.63 -18.86 -1.23
N LEU A 443 -20.85 -19.42 -1.22
CA LEU A 443 -21.70 -19.47 -2.40
C LEU A 443 -22.05 -18.07 -2.93
N ASP A 444 -22.37 -17.14 -2.02
CA ASP A 444 -22.69 -15.75 -2.36
C ASP A 444 -21.49 -15.03 -3.01
N GLN A 445 -20.30 -15.16 -2.42
CA GLN A 445 -19.08 -14.54 -2.97
C GLN A 445 -18.71 -15.11 -4.33
N VAL A 446 -18.74 -16.44 -4.48
CA VAL A 446 -18.41 -17.10 -5.76
C VAL A 446 -19.45 -16.76 -6.81
N GLY A 447 -20.74 -16.83 -6.47
CA GLY A 447 -21.85 -16.54 -7.38
C GLY A 447 -21.89 -15.09 -7.84
N LYS A 448 -21.68 -14.13 -6.93
CA LYS A 448 -21.50 -12.72 -7.30
C LYS A 448 -20.26 -12.50 -8.16
N GLY A 449 -19.18 -13.23 -7.90
CA GLY A 449 -18.00 -13.23 -8.77
C GLY A 449 -18.30 -13.69 -10.20
N VAL A 450 -19.11 -14.74 -10.37
CA VAL A 450 -19.58 -15.19 -11.70
C VAL A 450 -20.37 -14.09 -12.42
N LEU A 451 -21.29 -13.43 -11.72
CA LEU A 451 -22.05 -12.31 -12.27
C LEU A 451 -21.14 -11.13 -12.64
N GLU A 452 -20.24 -10.72 -11.73
CA GLU A 452 -19.30 -9.63 -11.97
C GLU A 452 -18.41 -9.92 -13.17
N HIS A 453 -17.89 -11.15 -13.31
CA HIS A 453 -17.13 -11.56 -14.47
C HIS A 453 -17.93 -11.37 -15.76
N ALA A 454 -19.18 -11.84 -15.79
CA ALA A 454 -20.06 -11.71 -16.95
C ALA A 454 -20.35 -10.24 -17.30
N PHE A 455 -20.69 -9.42 -16.30
CA PHE A 455 -20.95 -8.00 -16.50
C PHE A 455 -19.72 -7.21 -16.95
N ARG A 456 -18.56 -7.49 -16.35
CA ARG A 456 -17.33 -6.71 -16.57
C ARG A 456 -16.57 -7.13 -17.83
N LEU A 457 -16.55 -8.43 -18.14
CA LEU A 457 -15.75 -9.00 -19.22
C LEU A 457 -16.57 -9.45 -20.43
N GLY A 458 -17.90 -9.31 -20.37
CA GLY A 458 -18.79 -9.58 -21.51
C GLY A 458 -18.97 -11.07 -21.82
N GLY A 459 -18.77 -11.95 -20.83
CA GLY A 459 -18.94 -13.39 -20.99
C GLY A 459 -18.79 -14.15 -19.68
N TRP A 460 -19.40 -15.33 -19.60
CA TRP A 460 -19.29 -16.20 -18.43
C TRP A 460 -17.86 -16.72 -18.25
N PRO A 461 -17.40 -16.94 -17.01
CA PRO A 461 -16.11 -17.60 -16.78
C PRO A 461 -16.18 -19.05 -17.28
N LYS A 462 -15.10 -19.57 -17.88
CA LYS A 462 -15.07 -20.98 -18.35
C LYS A 462 -15.09 -21.98 -17.20
N ASN A 463 -14.49 -21.58 -16.08
CA ASN A 463 -14.47 -22.34 -14.84
C ASN A 463 -14.32 -21.37 -13.67
N LEU A 464 -14.61 -21.82 -12.44
CA LEU A 464 -14.51 -20.96 -11.26
C LEU A 464 -13.08 -20.46 -10.98
N GLY A 465 -12.05 -21.17 -11.44
CA GLY A 465 -10.65 -20.73 -11.30
C GLY A 465 -10.35 -19.42 -12.04
N GLU A 466 -11.03 -19.16 -13.16
CA GLU A 466 -10.88 -17.93 -13.94
C GLU A 466 -11.28 -16.69 -13.12
N LEU A 467 -12.19 -16.82 -12.15
CA LEU A 467 -12.56 -15.73 -11.24
C LEU A 467 -11.35 -15.22 -10.45
N TRP A 468 -10.45 -16.11 -10.05
CA TRP A 468 -9.22 -15.70 -9.38
C TRP A 468 -8.20 -15.16 -10.38
N GLU A 469 -7.94 -15.86 -11.49
CA GLU A 469 -6.96 -15.46 -12.51
C GLU A 469 -7.24 -14.07 -13.12
N ARG A 470 -8.52 -13.69 -13.21
CA ARG A 470 -9.00 -12.39 -13.69
C ARG A 470 -9.16 -11.34 -12.58
N GLU A 471 -8.72 -11.67 -11.36
CA GLU A 471 -8.79 -10.80 -10.17
C GLU A 471 -10.21 -10.34 -9.79
N ILE A 472 -11.23 -11.11 -10.17
CA ILE A 472 -12.62 -10.90 -9.73
C ILE A 472 -12.72 -11.31 -8.26
N VAL A 473 -12.26 -12.52 -7.93
CA VAL A 473 -12.04 -12.94 -6.54
C VAL A 473 -10.58 -12.67 -6.19
N ARG A 474 -10.34 -11.73 -5.27
CA ARG A 474 -8.98 -11.30 -4.91
C ARG A 474 -8.26 -12.25 -3.95
N ASP A 475 -8.96 -13.20 -3.35
CA ASP A 475 -8.41 -14.16 -2.37
C ASP A 475 -9.02 -15.54 -2.60
N ARG A 476 -8.22 -16.43 -3.20
CA ARG A 476 -8.65 -17.78 -3.55
C ARG A 476 -8.94 -18.64 -2.31
N ASN A 477 -8.25 -18.39 -1.20
CA ASN A 477 -8.42 -19.15 0.04
C ASN A 477 -9.65 -18.72 0.83
N ARG A 478 -10.06 -17.44 0.75
CA ARG A 478 -11.29 -16.95 1.38
C ARG A 478 -12.56 -17.61 0.83
N VAL A 479 -12.55 -17.98 -0.46
CA VAL A 479 -13.62 -18.77 -1.09
C VAL A 479 -13.33 -20.28 -1.05
N ASN A 480 -12.45 -20.72 -0.15
CA ASN A 480 -12.05 -22.13 0.05
C ASN A 480 -11.62 -22.84 -1.25
N ARG A 481 -10.95 -22.09 -2.15
CA ARG A 481 -10.61 -22.52 -3.53
C ARG A 481 -11.79 -23.16 -4.27
N PHE A 482 -12.97 -22.58 -4.12
CA PHE A 482 -14.22 -23.02 -4.74
C PHE A 482 -14.67 -24.41 -4.26
N HIS A 483 -14.39 -24.74 -2.99
CA HIS A 483 -14.94 -25.91 -2.29
C HIS A 483 -15.97 -25.47 -1.25
N CYS A 484 -16.99 -26.28 -1.03
CA CYS A 484 -17.96 -26.10 0.04
C CYS A 484 -17.23 -26.22 1.40
N PRO A 485 -17.32 -25.20 2.29
CA PRO A 485 -16.62 -25.23 3.58
C PRO A 485 -17.22 -26.22 4.59
N VAL A 486 -18.39 -26.80 4.29
CA VAL A 486 -19.04 -27.81 5.15
C VAL A 486 -18.60 -29.21 4.76
N THR A 487 -18.68 -29.55 3.47
CA THR A 487 -18.38 -30.91 2.99
C THR A 487 -16.94 -31.09 2.52
N GLY A 488 -16.22 -29.99 2.26
CA GLY A 488 -14.91 -30.01 1.61
C GLY A 488 -14.96 -30.39 0.12
N GLN A 489 -16.14 -30.62 -0.46
CA GLN A 489 -16.28 -31.00 -1.87
C GLN A 489 -16.31 -29.78 -2.79
N LYS A 490 -15.93 -29.95 -4.06
CA LYS A 490 -15.93 -28.87 -5.06
C LYS A 490 -17.34 -28.34 -5.31
N LEU A 491 -17.45 -27.03 -5.47
CA LEU A 491 -18.66 -26.40 -5.96
C LEU A 491 -18.90 -26.79 -7.44
N LEU A 492 -20.17 -26.93 -7.80
CA LEU A 492 -20.61 -27.20 -9.16
C LEU A 492 -20.81 -25.88 -9.90
N TYR A 493 -20.29 -25.82 -11.12
CA TYR A 493 -20.44 -24.71 -12.04
C TYR A 493 -20.37 -25.22 -13.48
N SER A 494 -21.22 -24.68 -14.33
CA SER A 494 -21.17 -24.80 -15.79
C SER A 494 -21.63 -23.49 -16.39
N GLU A 495 -21.07 -23.14 -17.54
CA GLU A 495 -21.46 -21.94 -18.27
C GLU A 495 -22.98 -21.92 -18.54
N PRO A 496 -23.72 -20.90 -18.08
CA PRO A 496 -25.14 -20.77 -18.38
C PRO A 496 -25.40 -20.56 -19.88
N PRO A 497 -26.54 -21.04 -20.41
CA PRO A 497 -26.93 -20.76 -21.78
C PRO A 497 -27.37 -19.29 -21.94
N GLY A 498 -26.81 -18.59 -22.92
CA GLY A 498 -27.16 -17.20 -23.24
C GLY A 498 -26.41 -16.15 -22.40
N ASP A 499 -26.72 -14.87 -22.62
CA ASP A 499 -26.04 -13.75 -21.95
C ASP A 499 -26.65 -13.40 -20.59
N VAL A 500 -25.89 -12.70 -19.74
CA VAL A 500 -26.30 -12.28 -18.39
C VAL A 500 -27.62 -11.50 -18.38
N SER A 501 -27.94 -10.77 -19.45
CA SER A 501 -29.17 -9.99 -19.60
C SER A 501 -30.38 -10.81 -20.05
N SER A 502 -30.17 -12.06 -20.47
CA SER A 502 -31.20 -12.91 -21.09
C SER A 502 -31.60 -14.12 -20.23
N ILE A 503 -30.79 -14.49 -19.25
CA ILE A 503 -31.09 -15.62 -18.38
C ILE A 503 -32.22 -15.30 -17.39
N ALA A 504 -32.99 -16.32 -17.03
CA ALA A 504 -34.01 -16.19 -15.99
C ALA A 504 -33.37 -15.84 -14.64
N ALA A 505 -34.02 -14.98 -13.86
CA ALA A 505 -33.53 -14.56 -12.54
C ALA A 505 -33.36 -15.74 -11.54
N SER A 506 -34.10 -16.83 -11.74
CA SER A 506 -34.00 -18.06 -10.93
C SER A 506 -32.98 -19.07 -11.47
N THR A 507 -32.23 -18.76 -12.52
CA THR A 507 -31.19 -19.64 -13.08
C THR A 507 -30.10 -19.90 -12.05
N VAL A 508 -29.81 -21.17 -11.77
CA VAL A 508 -28.74 -21.59 -10.86
C VAL A 508 -27.39 -21.41 -11.54
N LEU A 509 -26.49 -20.65 -10.90
CA LEU A 509 -25.15 -20.38 -11.41
C LEU A 509 -24.11 -21.28 -10.75
N VAL A 510 -24.18 -21.44 -9.42
CA VAL A 510 -23.22 -22.20 -8.63
C VAL A 510 -23.99 -22.99 -7.57
N ALA A 511 -23.60 -24.24 -7.33
CA ALA A 511 -24.23 -25.05 -6.27
C ALA A 511 -23.25 -25.92 -5.49
N THR A 512 -23.67 -26.41 -4.33
CA THR A 512 -22.96 -27.49 -3.63
C THR A 512 -23.13 -28.81 -4.36
N SER A 513 -22.07 -29.64 -4.39
CA SER A 513 -22.12 -30.98 -4.99
C SER A 513 -22.85 -32.02 -4.15
N ALA A 514 -22.97 -31.77 -2.84
CA ALA A 514 -23.63 -32.62 -1.87
C ALA A 514 -24.56 -31.78 -0.97
N PRO A 515 -25.59 -32.40 -0.37
CA PRO A 515 -26.42 -31.71 0.60
C PRO A 515 -25.61 -31.47 1.88
N ILE A 516 -25.93 -30.38 2.58
CA ILE A 516 -25.37 -30.03 3.88
C ILE A 516 -26.47 -30.04 4.93
N ASP A 517 -26.10 -30.23 6.19
CA ASP A 517 -27.05 -30.17 7.28
C ASP A 517 -27.54 -28.72 7.50
N THR A 518 -28.86 -28.56 7.52
CA THR A 518 -29.54 -27.29 7.81
C THR A 518 -30.63 -27.51 8.86
N ALA A 519 -31.19 -26.42 9.38
CA ALA A 519 -32.35 -26.49 10.29
C ALA A 519 -33.57 -27.21 9.68
N GLN A 520 -33.63 -27.36 8.34
CA GLN A 520 -34.72 -27.99 7.61
C GLN A 520 -34.34 -29.40 7.10
N GLY A 521 -33.27 -29.99 7.64
CA GLY A 521 -32.67 -31.24 7.17
C GLY A 521 -31.59 -31.02 6.10
N PRO A 522 -31.11 -32.09 5.45
CA PRO A 522 -30.09 -32.00 4.40
C PRO A 522 -30.60 -31.19 3.20
N ARG A 523 -29.85 -30.15 2.80
CA ARG A 523 -30.20 -29.26 1.68
C ARG A 523 -28.99 -28.98 0.78
N TYR A 524 -29.24 -28.82 -0.52
CA TYR A 524 -28.27 -28.29 -1.48
C TYR A 524 -28.31 -26.77 -1.46
N GLY A 525 -27.14 -26.13 -1.36
CA GLY A 525 -27.03 -24.68 -1.52
C GLY A 525 -26.89 -24.32 -2.99
N ALA A 526 -27.67 -23.35 -3.47
CA ALA A 526 -27.67 -22.90 -4.87
C ALA A 526 -27.67 -21.37 -4.93
N PHE A 527 -26.68 -20.77 -5.59
CA PHE A 527 -26.69 -19.35 -5.91
C PHE A 527 -27.36 -19.12 -7.26
N CYS A 528 -28.33 -18.20 -7.30
CA CYS A 528 -29.13 -17.90 -8.48
C CYS A 528 -28.80 -16.51 -9.08
N ALA A 529 -29.15 -16.31 -10.35
CA ALA A 529 -28.88 -15.08 -11.10
C ALA A 529 -29.48 -13.79 -10.48
N ASN A 530 -30.51 -13.92 -9.64
CA ASN A 530 -31.06 -12.83 -8.82
C ASN A 530 -30.21 -12.45 -7.60
N ALA A 531 -28.96 -12.93 -7.53
CA ALA A 531 -28.01 -12.70 -6.44
C ALA A 531 -28.48 -13.20 -5.08
N ARG A 532 -29.15 -14.37 -5.05
CA ARG A 532 -29.59 -15.02 -3.81
C ARG A 532 -29.09 -16.45 -3.69
N VAL A 533 -28.74 -16.84 -2.46
CA VAL A 533 -28.51 -18.23 -2.08
C VAL A 533 -29.84 -18.86 -1.66
N MET A 534 -30.16 -20.00 -2.26
CA MET A 534 -31.33 -20.81 -1.96
C MET A 534 -30.92 -22.19 -1.43
N TRP A 535 -31.74 -22.77 -0.56
CA TRP A 535 -31.54 -24.09 0.02
C TRP A 535 -32.61 -25.06 -0.48
N LEU A 536 -32.18 -26.13 -1.15
CA LEU A 536 -33.06 -26.99 -1.94
C LEU A 536 -33.05 -28.43 -1.43
N ALA A 537 -34.21 -29.09 -1.46
CA ALA A 537 -34.35 -30.49 -1.06
C ALA A 537 -33.72 -31.47 -2.07
N GLN A 538 -33.68 -31.06 -3.35
CA GLN A 538 -33.17 -31.86 -4.46
C GLN A 538 -31.95 -31.17 -5.06
N ALA A 539 -31.07 -31.94 -5.70
CA ALA A 539 -29.88 -31.42 -6.35
C ALA A 539 -30.29 -30.46 -7.49
N PRO A 540 -29.80 -29.21 -7.49
CA PRO A 540 -30.08 -28.28 -8.58
C PRO A 540 -29.32 -28.67 -9.85
N VAL A 541 -29.90 -28.34 -11.00
CA VAL A 541 -29.22 -28.41 -12.30
C VAL A 541 -28.63 -27.04 -12.62
N ILE A 542 -27.31 -26.97 -12.79
CA ILE A 542 -26.64 -25.70 -13.13
C ILE A 542 -27.10 -25.23 -14.51
N GLY A 543 -27.28 -23.91 -14.67
CA GLY A 543 -27.73 -23.28 -15.91
C GLY A 543 -29.23 -23.37 -16.17
N GLN A 544 -30.00 -24.01 -15.28
CA GLN A 544 -31.46 -24.07 -15.38
C GLN A 544 -32.15 -23.20 -14.32
N PRO A 545 -33.31 -22.61 -14.63
CA PRO A 545 -34.14 -21.92 -13.64
C PRO A 545 -34.67 -22.89 -12.60
N LEU A 546 -34.67 -22.47 -11.34
CA LEU A 546 -35.41 -23.18 -10.31
C LEU A 546 -36.90 -23.22 -10.66
N PRO A 547 -37.59 -24.36 -10.42
CA PRO A 547 -39.03 -24.43 -10.61
C PRO A 547 -39.71 -23.35 -9.76
N ALA A 548 -40.76 -22.73 -10.32
CA ALA A 548 -41.58 -21.78 -9.57
C ALA A 548 -42.04 -22.47 -8.27
N GLN A 549 -41.69 -21.87 -7.13
CA GLN A 549 -42.24 -22.34 -5.86
C GLN A 549 -43.76 -22.13 -5.93
N PRO A 550 -44.56 -23.18 -5.66
CA PRO A 550 -46.02 -23.08 -5.70
C PRO A 550 -46.56 -22.09 -4.68
#